data_AF-A0A7V1GHJ1-F1
#
_entry.id   AF-A0A7V1GHJ1-F1
#
_cell.length_a   1.000
_cell.length_b   1.000
_cell.length_c   1.000
_cell.angle_alpha   90.00
_cell.angle_beta   90.00
_cell.angle_gamma   90.00
#
_symmetry.space_group_name_H-M   'P 1'
#
loop_
_entity.id
_entity.type
_entity.pdbx_description
1 polymer ?
#
loop_
_entity_poly.entity_id
_entity_poly.type
_entity_poly.pdbx_seq_one_letter_code
_entity_poly.pdbx_strand_id
1 'polypeptide(L)'
;MSTVTFKLREYSRLVRLDRPIGIYLVLWPTLWALWIAAEGVPNPLILIVFVAGVVLMRSAGCAINDFADRKIDAHVARTAQRPLVAGTVSPKEA
;
A
#
# COMPACT_ATOMS: atom_id res chain seq x y z
N MET A 1 -5.82 -22.20 -11.27
CA MET A 1 -5.35 -20.78 -11.23
C MET A 1 -3.85 -20.82 -11.47
N SER A 2 -3.28 -20.01 -12.37
CA SER A 2 -1.83 -20.06 -12.61
C SER A 2 -1.07 -19.53 -11.39
N THR A 3 0.13 -20.05 -11.15
CA THR A 3 1.00 -19.64 -10.03
C THR A 3 1.24 -18.13 -10.01
N VAL A 4 1.32 -17.52 -11.20
CA VAL A 4 1.49 -16.07 -11.40
C VAL A 4 0.28 -15.29 -10.88
N THR A 5 -0.94 -15.67 -11.26
CA THR A 5 -2.15 -14.98 -10.79
C THR A 5 -2.31 -15.06 -9.28
N PHE A 6 -1.94 -16.20 -8.67
CA PHE A 6 -1.93 -16.35 -7.22
C PHE A 6 -0.94 -15.39 -6.56
N LYS A 7 0.32 -15.35 -7.01
CA LYS A 7 1.35 -14.45 -6.46
C LYS A 7 0.98 -12.97 -6.60
N LEU A 8 0.44 -12.55 -7.75
CA LEU A 8 -0.02 -11.17 -7.95
C LEU A 8 -1.13 -10.77 -6.97
N ARG A 9 -2.05 -11.69 -6.66
CA ARG A 9 -3.10 -11.46 -5.67
C ARG A 9 -2.52 -11.28 -4.26
N GLU A 10 -1.55 -12.10 -3.89
CA GLU A 10 -0.91 -12.03 -2.57
C GLU A 10 -0.05 -10.77 -2.42
N TYR A 11 0.63 -10.33 -3.49
CA TYR A 11 1.29 -9.03 -3.51
C TYR A 11 0.30 -7.87 -3.38
N SER A 12 -0.82 -7.90 -4.11
CA SER A 12 -1.89 -6.89 -3.99
C SER A 12 -2.39 -6.76 -2.54
N ARG A 13 -2.57 -7.90 -1.85
CA ARG A 13 -2.90 -7.93 -0.41
C ARG A 13 -1.79 -7.37 0.46
N LEU A 14 -0.53 -7.71 0.20
CA LEU A 14 0.62 -7.19 0.95
C LEU A 14 0.70 -5.66 0.82
N VAL A 15 0.44 -5.09 -0.34
CA VAL A 15 0.49 -3.64 -0.53
C VAL A 15 -0.84 -2.92 -0.32
N ARG A 16 -1.87 -3.63 0.17
CA ARG A 16 -3.24 -3.15 0.45
C ARG A 16 -3.94 -2.53 -0.77
N LEU A 17 -3.62 -2.98 -1.98
CA LEU A 17 -4.34 -2.55 -3.18
C LEU A 17 -5.76 -3.12 -3.23
N ASP A 18 -6.04 -4.23 -2.53
CA ASP A 18 -7.39 -4.75 -2.35
C ASP A 18 -8.26 -3.92 -1.40
N ARG A 19 -7.64 -3.08 -0.54
CA ARG A 19 -8.32 -2.18 0.40
C ARG A 19 -7.73 -0.76 0.35
N PRO A 20 -8.02 0.01 -0.71
CA PRO A 20 -7.36 1.30 -0.99
C PRO A 20 -7.79 2.45 -0.07
N ILE A 21 -8.59 2.21 0.97
CA ILE A 21 -9.06 3.27 1.88
C ILE A 21 -7.90 4.06 2.50
N GLY A 22 -6.78 3.38 2.83
CA GLY A 22 -5.58 4.04 3.34
C GLY A 22 -4.90 4.94 2.32
N ILE A 23 -5.00 4.63 1.02
CA ILE A 23 -4.48 5.47 -0.07
C ILE A 23 -5.35 6.73 -0.16
N TYR A 24 -6.68 6.57 -0.17
CA TYR A 24 -7.60 7.71 -0.25
C TYR A 24 -7.47 8.67 0.95
N LEU A 25 -7.27 8.12 2.15
CA LEU A 25 -7.05 8.92 3.37
C LEU A 25 -5.83 9.84 3.27
N VAL A 26 -4.76 9.42 2.58
CA VAL A 26 -3.55 10.22 2.38
C VAL A 26 -3.66 11.08 1.10
N LEU A 27 -4.33 10.57 0.08
CA LEU A 27 -4.50 11.27 -1.20
C LEU A 27 -5.33 12.54 -1.02
N TRP A 28 -6.42 12.49 -0.26
CA TRP A 28 -7.31 13.63 -0.09
C TRP A 28 -6.59 14.90 0.44
N PRO A 29 -5.89 14.87 1.59
CA PRO A 29 -5.16 16.05 2.07
C PRO A 29 -4.02 16.45 1.12
N THR A 30 -3.41 15.50 0.40
CA THR A 30 -2.38 15.79 -0.61
C THR A 30 -2.97 16.61 -1.77
N LEU A 31 -4.14 16.25 -2.28
CA LEU A 31 -4.80 16.99 -3.36
C LEU A 31 -5.18 18.41 -2.93
N TRP A 32 -5.68 18.57 -1.70
CA TRP A 32 -5.94 19.89 -1.13
C TRP A 32 -4.68 20.75 -1.01
N ALA A 33 -3.59 20.16 -0.51
CA ALA A 33 -2.31 20.86 -0.40
C ALA A 33 -1.78 21.31 -1.77
N LEU A 34 -1.89 20.46 -2.80
CA LEU A 34 -1.48 20.80 -4.16
C LEU A 34 -2.33 21.92 -4.77
N TRP A 35 -3.64 21.89 -4.55
CA TRP A 35 -4.52 22.95 -5.04
C TRP A 35 -4.16 24.30 -4.41
N ILE A 36 -4.02 24.33 -3.08
CA ILE A 36 -3.66 25.56 -2.36
C ILE A 36 -2.27 26.05 -2.79
N ALA A 37 -1.28 25.16 -2.87
CA ALA A 37 0.09 25.51 -3.24
C ALA A 37 0.24 25.98 -4.70
N ALA A 38 -0.66 25.56 -5.59
CA ALA A 38 -0.68 25.99 -6.98
C ALA A 38 -1.47 27.28 -7.21
N GLU A 39 -2.12 27.84 -6.17
CA GLU A 39 -3.05 28.98 -6.27
C GLU A 39 -4.14 28.76 -7.33
N GLY A 40 -4.55 27.50 -7.54
CA GLY A 40 -5.40 27.10 -8.65
C GLY A 40 -5.10 25.68 -9.15
N VAL A 41 -5.26 25.44 -10.45
CA VAL A 41 -5.06 24.09 -11.00
C VAL A 41 -3.57 23.74 -10.97
N PRO A 42 -3.15 22.67 -10.25
CA PRO A 42 -1.75 22.28 -10.21
C PRO A 42 -1.28 21.80 -11.58
N ASN A 43 0.02 21.96 -11.85
CA ASN A 43 0.65 21.40 -13.04
C ASN A 43 0.36 19.88 -13.14
N PRO A 44 -0.13 19.37 -14.28
CA PRO A 44 -0.52 17.97 -14.42
C PRO A 44 0.59 16.96 -14.08
N LEU A 45 1.84 17.28 -14.40
CA LEU A 45 2.98 16.42 -14.07
C LEU A 45 3.19 16.33 -12.55
N ILE A 46 3.11 17.47 -11.85
CA ILE A 46 3.23 17.51 -10.38
C ILE A 46 2.09 16.71 -9.75
N LEU A 47 0.86 16.90 -10.23
CA LEU A 47 -0.31 16.16 -9.76
C LEU A 47 -0.08 14.64 -9.89
N ILE A 48 0.30 14.16 -11.08
CA ILE A 48 0.56 12.73 -11.33
C ILE A 48 1.67 12.19 -10.44
N VAL A 49 2.78 12.93 -10.27
CA VAL A 49 3.90 12.52 -9.42
C VAL A 49 3.44 12.35 -7.96
N PHE A 50 2.66 13.29 -7.43
CA PHE A 50 2.15 13.18 -6.05
C PHE A 50 1.10 12.08 -5.89
N VAL A 51 0.19 11.89 -6.84
CA VAL A 51 -0.77 10.77 -6.80
C VAL A 51 -0.03 9.44 -6.80
N ALA A 52 0.93 9.26 -7.71
CA ALA A 52 1.77 8.06 -7.75
C ALA A 52 2.57 7.89 -6.45
N GLY A 53 3.16 8.97 -5.93
CA GLY A 53 3.88 8.98 -4.67
C GLY A 53 3.03 8.53 -3.49
N VAL A 54 1.77 9.00 -3.38
CA VAL A 54 0.84 8.58 -2.32
C VAL A 54 0.55 7.09 -2.40
N VAL A 55 0.23 6.58 -3.59
CA VAL A 55 -0.03 5.15 -3.80
C VAL A 55 1.20 4.33 -3.39
N LEU A 56 2.37 4.68 -3.92
CA LEU A 56 3.62 3.98 -3.67
C LEU A 56 4.02 4.01 -2.18
N MET A 57 4.01 5.19 -1.55
CA MET A 57 4.42 5.33 -0.15
C MET A 57 3.45 4.63 0.79
N ARG A 58 2.14 4.65 0.52
CA ARG A 58 1.17 3.93 1.33
C ARG A 58 1.36 2.42 1.20
N SER A 59 1.54 1.93 -0.03
CA SER A 59 1.80 0.53 -0.33
C SER A 59 3.10 0.03 0.31
N ALA A 60 4.18 0.79 0.20
CA ALA A 60 5.47 0.47 0.82
C ALA A 60 5.39 0.46 2.35
N GLY A 61 4.76 1.46 2.96
CA GLY A 61 4.55 1.51 4.41
C GLY A 61 3.76 0.31 4.92
N CYS A 62 2.76 -0.16 4.16
CA CYS A 62 2.04 -1.37 4.50
C CYS A 62 2.91 -2.64 4.46
N ALA A 63 3.75 -2.79 3.43
CA ALA A 63 4.64 -3.93 3.30
C ALA A 63 5.69 -3.96 4.42
N ILE A 64 6.31 -2.81 4.71
CA ILE A 64 7.30 -2.67 5.78
C ILE A 64 6.65 -2.94 7.15
N ASN A 65 5.44 -2.44 7.40
CA ASN A 65 4.73 -2.71 8.65
C ASN A 65 4.50 -4.22 8.85
N ASP A 66 4.02 -4.94 7.83
CA ASP A 66 3.83 -6.38 7.96
C ASP A 66 5.14 -7.14 8.08
N PHE A 67 6.20 -6.67 7.42
CA PHE A 67 7.52 -7.25 7.57
C PHE A 67 8.03 -7.12 9.00
N ALA A 68 7.90 -5.95 9.61
CA ALA A 68 8.30 -5.68 10.99
C ALA A 68 7.43 -6.48 11.98
N ASP A 69 6.11 -6.49 11.77
CA ASP A 69 5.13 -7.04 12.72
C ASP A 69 4.89 -8.54 12.56
N ARG A 70 5.48 -9.21 11.55
CA ARG A 70 5.21 -10.62 11.17
C ARG A 70 5.17 -11.62 12.32
N LYS A 71 6.02 -11.44 13.35
CA LYS A 71 6.07 -12.34 14.50
C LYS A 71 4.88 -12.14 15.44
N ILE A 72 4.49 -10.88 15.64
CA ILE A 72 3.37 -10.50 16.51
C ILE A 72 2.06 -10.79 15.80
N ASP A 73 1.99 -10.48 14.50
CA ASP A 73 0.80 -10.67 13.68
C ASP A 73 0.35 -12.14 13.63
N ALA A 74 1.27 -13.09 13.78
CA ALA A 74 0.98 -14.53 13.87
C ALA A 74 0.12 -14.91 15.10
N HIS A 75 0.20 -14.12 16.16
CA HIS A 75 -0.52 -14.36 17.41
C HIS A 75 -1.83 -13.57 17.50
N VAL A 76 -2.19 -12.78 16.47
CA VAL A 76 -3.38 -11.93 16.44
C VAL A 76 -4.34 -12.43 15.36
N ALA A 77 -5.55 -12.85 15.76
CA ALA A 77 -6.53 -13.46 14.86
C ALA A 77 -6.84 -12.62 13.61
N ARG A 78 -6.86 -11.28 13.74
CA ARG A 78 -7.11 -10.35 12.63
C ARG A 78 -6.00 -10.37 11.56
N THR A 79 -4.76 -10.62 11.95
CA THR A 79 -3.56 -10.44 11.12
C THR A 79 -2.83 -11.75 10.82
N ALA A 80 -3.26 -12.85 11.45
CA ALA A 80 -2.69 -14.19 11.26
C ALA A 80 -2.74 -14.69 9.81
N GLN A 81 -3.62 -14.13 8.97
CA GLN A 81 -3.78 -14.48 7.56
C GLN A 81 -3.07 -13.51 6.60
N ARG A 82 -2.23 -12.59 7.11
CA ARG A 82 -1.44 -11.70 6.25
C ARG A 82 -0.45 -12.51 5.40
N PRO A 83 -0.13 -12.07 4.16
CA PRO A 83 0.70 -12.85 3.24
C PRO A 83 2.06 -13.28 3.80
N LEU A 84 2.70 -12.39 4.57
CA LEU A 84 4.00 -12.67 5.21
C LEU A 84 3.91 -13.64 6.40
N VAL A 85 2.79 -13.67 7.10
CA VAL A 85 2.54 -14.59 8.22
C VAL A 85 2.12 -15.96 7.70
N ALA A 86 1.25 -15.98 6.70
CA ALA A 86 0.78 -17.19 6.04
C ALA A 86 1.85 -17.86 5.16
N GLY A 87 2.99 -17.20 4.92
CA GLY A 87 4.09 -17.71 4.10
C GLY A 87 3.79 -17.73 2.59
N THR A 88 2.70 -17.11 2.14
CA THR A 88 2.36 -16.99 0.72
C THR A 88 3.29 -16.00 -0.01
N VAL A 89 3.83 -15.04 0.75
CA VAL A 89 4.94 -14.18 0.36
C VAL A 89 6.08 -14.39 1.35
N SER A 90 7.30 -14.59 0.84
CA SER A 90 8.48 -14.72 1.68
C SER A 90 8.95 -13.35 2.16
N PRO A 91 9.58 -13.26 3.35
CA PRO A 91 10.14 -12.00 3.85
C PRO A 91 11.20 -11.36 2.93
N LYS A 92 11.80 -12.13 1.99
CA LYS A 92 12.76 -11.59 1.02
C LYS A 92 12.09 -10.92 -0.18
N GLU A 93 10.81 -11.24 -0.43
CA GLU A 93 10.01 -10.65 -1.51
C GLU A 93 9.31 -9.34 -1.09
N ALA A 94 9.32 -9.00 0.21
CA ALA A 94 8.67 -7.82 0.80
C ALA A 94 9.69 -6.73 1.13
#